data_AF-A0A6M3INH3-F1
#
_entry.id   AF-A0A6M3INH3-F1
#
_cell.length_a   1.000
_cell.length_b   1.000
_cell.length_c   1.000
_cell.angle_alpha   90.00
_cell.angle_beta   90.00
_cell.angle_gamma   90.00
#
_symmetry.space_group_name_H-M   'P 1'
#
loop_
_entity.id
_entity.type
_entity.pdbx_description
1 polymer ?
#
loop_
_entity_poly.entity_id
_entity_poly.type
_entity_poly.pdbx_seq_one_letter_code
_entity_poly.pdbx_strand_id
1 'polypeptide(L)'
;MELETFTLWKWKKKGIPLAERVKKRNQAKVYGLRCVNRDSFDDLRKNDTVLVTGDAFCLSEDVKRFESFNIPHDLYCVNRSMLFFERPVLHWAAVDAEESAWFAANINDKVFPHGHRIWRHTLGIIPIAYDWFWEVSNNLEGEYARHLWMGNTGYFAILTSIFMGYKKIVIAGMPLDNSRHFYDPEGTEGPQWIGRAYTQWMDFKLKVFESERVRSMSGYTAFILGQANKEWISGNTE
;
A
#
# COMPACT_ATOMS: atom_id res chain seq x y z
N MET A 1 -23.49 -38.39 15.07
CA MET A 1 -22.20 -37.69 14.90
C MET A 1 -22.53 -36.21 15.00
N GLU A 2 -22.55 -35.70 16.23
CA GLU A 2 -22.97 -34.33 16.54
C GLU A 2 -21.83 -33.38 16.17
N LEU A 3 -22.15 -32.37 15.36
CA LEU A 3 -21.22 -31.28 15.06
C LEU A 3 -21.08 -30.43 16.32
N GLU A 4 -19.93 -30.55 16.98
CA GLU A 4 -19.54 -29.65 18.07
C GLU A 4 -19.67 -28.19 17.60
N THR A 5 -20.48 -27.45 18.33
CA THR A 5 -20.72 -26.03 18.10
C THR A 5 -19.42 -25.27 18.34
N PHE A 6 -18.84 -24.73 17.27
CA PHE A 6 -17.74 -23.77 17.35
C PHE A 6 -18.12 -22.67 18.34
N THR A 7 -17.46 -22.66 19.49
CA THR A 7 -17.66 -21.65 20.52
C THR A 7 -17.09 -20.35 19.97
N LEU A 8 -17.96 -19.51 19.41
CA LEU A 8 -17.63 -18.13 19.04
C LEU A 8 -16.98 -17.45 20.24
N TRP A 9 -15.69 -17.18 20.13
CA TRP A 9 -14.92 -16.42 21.11
C TRP A 9 -15.56 -15.04 21.28
N LYS A 10 -16.42 -14.89 22.29
CA LYS A 10 -17.03 -13.60 22.65
C LYS A 10 -15.96 -12.72 23.30
N TRP A 11 -15.24 -11.96 22.49
CA TRP A 11 -14.37 -10.89 22.98
C TRP A 11 -15.22 -9.80 23.67
N LYS A 12 -15.48 -9.97 24.98
CA LYS A 12 -16.03 -8.92 25.85
C LYS A 12 -14.97 -7.91 26.30
N LYS A 13 -14.00 -7.57 25.45
CA LYS A 13 -13.09 -6.46 25.79
C LYS A 13 -13.82 -5.15 25.49
N LYS A 14 -14.11 -4.36 26.52
CA LYS A 14 -14.50 -2.95 26.36
C LYS A 14 -13.47 -2.31 25.42
N GLY A 15 -13.91 -1.87 24.25
CA GLY A 15 -13.05 -1.19 23.31
C GLY A 15 -12.45 0.03 24.01
N ILE A 16 -11.12 0.10 24.10
CA ILE A 16 -10.45 1.28 24.64
C ILE A 16 -10.90 2.48 23.79
N PRO A 17 -11.38 3.58 24.37
CA PRO A 17 -11.77 4.77 23.61
C PRO A 17 -10.63 5.25 22.69
N LEU A 18 -10.95 5.74 21.49
CA LEU A 18 -9.95 6.16 20.50
C LEU A 18 -8.94 7.17 21.10
N ALA A 19 -9.43 8.15 21.86
CA ALA A 19 -8.60 9.15 22.53
C ALA A 19 -7.59 8.53 23.51
N GLU A 20 -7.94 7.43 24.17
CA GLU A 20 -7.07 6.73 25.10
C GLU A 20 -6.08 5.81 24.38
N ARG A 21 -6.47 5.20 23.25
CA ARG A 21 -5.53 4.48 22.37
C ARG A 21 -4.45 5.42 21.86
N VAL A 22 -4.82 6.63 21.40
CA VAL A 22 -3.88 7.64 20.90
C VAL A 22 -2.82 7.99 21.96
N LYS A 23 -3.21 8.12 23.23
CA LYS A 23 -2.29 8.42 24.35
C LYS A 23 -1.36 7.25 24.72
N LYS A 24 -1.82 6.00 24.52
CA LYS A 24 -1.09 4.77 24.93
C LYS A 24 -0.29 4.13 23.80
N ARG A 25 -0.37 4.65 22.58
CA ARG A 25 0.47 4.19 21.47
C ARG A 25 1.91 4.54 21.79
N ASN A 26 2.68 3.54 22.23
CA ASN A 26 4.13 3.58 22.13
C ASN A 26 4.44 3.89 20.67
N GLN A 27 4.91 5.11 20.41
CA GLN A 27 5.47 5.53 19.13
C GLN A 27 6.81 4.80 18.93
N ALA A 28 6.82 3.47 19.02
CA ALA A 28 7.92 2.69 18.50
C ALA A 28 7.98 3.07 17.02
N LYS A 29 9.10 3.66 16.63
CA LYS A 29 9.28 4.46 15.42
C LYS A 29 8.78 3.69 14.20
N VAL A 30 7.52 3.90 13.84
CA VAL A 30 7.05 3.58 12.51
C VAL A 30 8.01 4.32 11.60
N TYR A 31 8.63 3.60 10.68
CA TYR A 31 9.68 4.14 9.84
C TYR A 31 9.16 5.40 9.16
N GLY A 32 9.66 6.56 9.61
CA GLY A 32 9.37 7.81 8.94
C GLY A 32 10.04 7.73 7.57
N LEU A 33 9.35 8.20 6.55
CA LEU A 33 9.94 8.44 5.26
C LEU A 33 10.23 9.93 5.16
N ARG A 34 11.29 10.29 4.44
CA ARG A 34 11.54 11.67 4.02
C ARG A 34 11.77 11.66 2.53
N CYS A 35 11.13 12.56 1.80
CA CYS A 35 11.49 12.78 0.42
C CYS A 35 12.79 13.62 0.37
N VAL A 36 13.77 13.18 -0.41
CA VAL A 36 15.11 13.79 -0.42
C VAL A 36 15.19 14.97 -1.37
N ASN A 37 14.41 14.94 -2.45
CA ASN A 37 14.52 15.89 -3.56
C ASN A 37 13.35 16.88 -3.67
N ARG A 38 12.44 16.92 -2.68
CA ARG A 38 11.35 17.91 -2.63
C ARG A 38 10.70 18.02 -1.26
N ASP A 39 10.13 19.20 -0.99
CA ASP A 39 9.45 19.53 0.26
C ASP A 39 7.92 19.74 0.12
N SER A 40 7.37 19.68 -1.10
CA SER A 40 5.92 19.86 -1.37
C SER A 40 5.42 18.80 -2.36
N PHE A 41 4.16 18.40 -2.19
CA PHE A 41 3.49 17.34 -2.95
C PHE A 41 2.12 17.76 -3.50
N ASP A 42 1.79 19.06 -3.49
CA ASP A 42 0.44 19.51 -3.85
C ASP A 42 0.10 19.29 -5.32
N ASP A 43 1.11 19.26 -6.20
CA ASP A 43 0.98 18.99 -7.63
C ASP A 43 0.94 17.49 -7.98
N LEU A 44 1.18 16.64 -6.99
CA LEU A 44 1.25 15.20 -7.18
C LEU A 44 -0.11 14.52 -7.12
N ARG A 45 -1.12 15.18 -6.56
CA ARG A 45 -2.45 14.60 -6.34
C ARG A 45 -3.47 15.32 -7.20
N LYS A 46 -4.38 14.58 -7.83
CA LYS A 46 -5.56 15.14 -8.49
C LYS A 46 -6.82 14.91 -7.66
N ASN A 47 -6.79 13.93 -6.77
CA ASN A 47 -7.91 13.57 -5.91
C ASN A 47 -7.46 13.42 -4.45
N ASP A 48 -8.43 13.45 -3.53
CA ASP A 48 -8.18 13.16 -2.10
C ASP A 48 -8.06 11.66 -1.80
N THR A 49 -8.55 10.82 -2.73
CA THR A 49 -8.48 9.36 -2.64
C THR A 49 -7.43 8.81 -3.59
N VAL A 50 -6.67 7.83 -3.14
CA VAL A 50 -5.77 7.03 -3.99
C VAL A 50 -6.08 5.55 -3.84
N LEU A 51 -6.09 4.84 -4.98
CA LEU A 51 -6.09 3.39 -5.03
C LEU A 51 -4.65 2.90 -5.22
N VAL A 52 -4.10 2.30 -4.18
CA VAL A 52 -2.78 1.67 -4.19
C VAL A 52 -2.94 0.20 -4.56
N THR A 53 -2.26 -0.25 -5.62
CA THR A 53 -2.47 -1.59 -6.19
C THR A 53 -1.21 -2.41 -6.13
N GLY A 54 -1.29 -3.60 -5.52
CA GLY A 54 -0.32 -4.68 -5.65
C GLY A 54 -0.67 -5.60 -6.80
N ASP A 55 0.09 -6.66 -6.97
CA ASP A 55 0.00 -7.59 -8.11
C ASP A 55 -0.53 -8.99 -7.74
N ALA A 56 -1.08 -9.16 -6.54
CA ALA A 56 -1.68 -10.44 -6.14
C ALA A 56 -2.90 -10.81 -7.02
N PHE A 57 -3.24 -12.10 -7.01
CA PHE A 57 -4.31 -12.66 -7.84
C PHE A 57 -5.68 -12.00 -7.62
N CYS A 58 -5.96 -11.52 -6.41
CA CYS A 58 -7.22 -10.84 -6.07
C CYS A 58 -7.36 -9.42 -6.67
N LEU A 59 -6.32 -8.88 -7.32
CA LEU A 59 -6.31 -7.51 -7.84
C LEU A 59 -7.54 -7.19 -8.70
N SER A 60 -7.89 -8.09 -9.62
CA SER A 60 -9.00 -7.85 -10.56
C SER A 60 -10.34 -7.66 -9.85
N GLU A 61 -10.65 -8.53 -8.90
CA GLU A 61 -11.91 -8.45 -8.14
C GLU A 61 -11.90 -7.25 -7.17
N ASP A 62 -10.76 -6.97 -6.54
CA ASP A 62 -10.61 -5.80 -5.66
C ASP A 62 -10.84 -4.49 -6.41
N VAL A 63 -10.21 -4.33 -7.58
CA VAL A 63 -10.35 -3.13 -8.43
C VAL A 63 -11.78 -3.02 -8.93
N LYS A 64 -12.37 -4.10 -9.47
CA LYS A 64 -13.76 -4.10 -9.93
C LYS A 64 -14.72 -3.66 -8.84
N ARG A 65 -14.56 -4.20 -7.62
CA ARG A 65 -15.39 -3.83 -6.47
C ARG A 65 -15.18 -2.38 -6.08
N PHE A 66 -13.95 -1.90 -6.02
CA PHE A 66 -13.66 -0.51 -5.68
C PHE A 66 -14.22 0.47 -6.71
N GLU A 67 -14.02 0.20 -8.00
CA GLU A 67 -14.52 1.04 -9.10
C GLU A 67 -16.05 1.08 -9.13
N SER A 68 -16.74 0.02 -8.68
CA SER A 68 -18.20 0.03 -8.51
C SER A 68 -18.70 1.10 -7.52
N PHE A 69 -17.84 1.61 -6.63
CA PHE A 69 -18.19 2.70 -5.72
C PHE A 69 -18.33 4.05 -6.42
N ASN A 70 -17.78 4.18 -7.64
CA ASN A 70 -17.80 5.38 -8.48
C ASN A 70 -17.24 6.63 -7.75
N ILE A 71 -16.06 6.47 -7.15
CA ILE A 71 -15.38 7.53 -6.38
C ILE A 71 -14.18 8.04 -7.19
N PRO A 72 -14.04 9.37 -7.38
CA PRO A 72 -12.84 9.95 -7.99
C PRO A 72 -11.59 9.61 -7.17
N HIS A 73 -10.56 9.09 -7.85
CA HIS A 73 -9.33 8.66 -7.21
C HIS A 73 -8.14 8.72 -8.17
N ASP A 74 -6.95 8.83 -7.58
CA ASP A 74 -5.69 8.64 -8.28
C ASP A 74 -5.27 7.16 -8.24
N LEU A 75 -4.49 6.73 -9.22
CA LEU A 75 -3.90 5.39 -9.28
C LEU A 75 -2.44 5.42 -8.83
N TYR A 76 -2.10 4.55 -7.88
CA TYR A 76 -0.74 4.33 -7.42
C TYR A 76 -0.39 2.84 -7.51
N CYS A 77 0.27 2.47 -8.60
CA CYS A 77 0.66 1.09 -8.84
C CYS A 77 2.02 0.76 -8.21
N VAL A 78 2.17 -0.44 -7.67
CA VAL A 78 3.46 -0.98 -7.25
C VAL A 78 3.91 -2.11 -8.16
N ASN A 79 5.21 -2.16 -8.46
CA ASN A 79 5.81 -3.21 -9.27
C ASN A 79 5.05 -3.41 -10.59
N ARG A 80 4.55 -4.62 -10.85
CA ARG A 80 3.87 -4.99 -12.11
C ARG A 80 2.37 -4.77 -12.09
N SER A 81 1.78 -4.29 -10.98
CA SER A 81 0.33 -4.03 -10.90
C SER A 81 -0.15 -2.99 -11.90
N MET A 82 0.75 -2.12 -12.35
CA MET A 82 0.45 -1.15 -13.40
C MET A 82 0.05 -1.77 -14.74
N LEU A 83 0.51 -3.00 -15.03
CA LEU A 83 0.18 -3.71 -16.27
C LEU A 83 -1.29 -4.13 -16.32
N PHE A 84 -1.98 -4.08 -15.17
CA PHE A 84 -3.41 -4.36 -15.06
C PHE A 84 -4.29 -3.24 -15.65
N PHE A 85 -3.78 -2.01 -15.73
CA PHE A 85 -4.57 -0.84 -16.10
C PHE A 85 -4.33 -0.40 -17.53
N GLU A 86 -5.41 -0.30 -18.32
CA GLU A 86 -5.40 0.33 -19.65
C GLU A 86 -5.56 1.86 -19.58
N ARG A 87 -5.82 2.40 -18.38
CA ARG A 87 -6.00 3.83 -18.13
C ARG A 87 -4.76 4.45 -17.49
N PRO A 88 -4.60 5.78 -17.57
CA PRO A 88 -3.40 6.45 -17.08
C PRO A 88 -3.15 6.24 -15.57
N VAL A 89 -1.93 5.83 -15.23
CA VAL A 89 -1.43 5.66 -13.86
C VAL A 89 -0.70 6.93 -13.42
N LEU A 90 -1.05 7.51 -12.28
CA LEU A 90 -0.43 8.76 -11.82
C LEU A 90 0.90 8.51 -11.07
N HIS A 91 0.92 7.48 -10.23
CA HIS A 91 2.09 7.11 -9.43
C HIS A 91 2.49 5.67 -9.67
N TRP A 92 3.80 5.44 -9.69
CA TRP A 92 4.38 4.12 -9.71
C TRP A 92 5.52 4.00 -8.70
N ALA A 93 5.62 2.87 -8.01
CA ALA A 93 6.71 2.62 -7.08
C ALA A 93 7.33 1.23 -7.24
N ALA A 94 8.63 1.18 -6.98
CA ALA A 94 9.40 -0.03 -6.75
C ALA A 94 10.55 0.29 -5.79
N VAL A 95 10.77 -0.58 -4.79
CA VAL A 95 11.88 -0.44 -3.83
C VAL A 95 13.01 -1.45 -4.04
N ASP A 96 12.84 -2.39 -4.97
CA ASP A 96 13.87 -3.34 -5.43
C ASP A 96 14.74 -2.69 -6.52
N ALA A 97 15.32 -1.55 -6.15
CA ALA A 97 15.53 -0.42 -7.04
C ALA A 97 16.55 -0.66 -8.19
N GLU A 98 17.50 -1.57 -8.04
CA GLU A 98 18.44 -1.94 -9.12
C GLU A 98 17.74 -2.75 -10.23
N GLU A 99 16.91 -3.74 -9.87
CA GLU A 99 16.20 -4.58 -10.83
C GLU A 99 15.09 -3.80 -11.55
N SER A 100 14.46 -2.86 -10.83
CA SER A 100 13.37 -2.05 -11.36
C SER A 100 13.82 -0.78 -12.08
N ALA A 101 15.10 -0.39 -12.00
CA ALA A 101 15.62 0.83 -12.64
C ALA A 101 15.44 0.81 -14.17
N TRP A 102 15.74 -0.33 -14.81
CA TRP A 102 15.57 -0.45 -16.26
C TRP A 102 14.10 -0.26 -16.64
N PHE A 103 13.19 -0.90 -15.91
CA PHE A 103 11.75 -0.77 -16.18
C PHE A 103 11.26 0.67 -15.96
N ALA A 104 11.69 1.31 -14.86
CA ALA A 104 11.36 2.69 -14.53
C ALA A 104 11.84 3.70 -15.59
N ALA A 105 13.00 3.46 -16.19
CA ALA A 105 13.53 4.27 -17.29
C ALA A 105 12.77 4.08 -18.62
N ASN A 106 12.09 2.94 -18.80
CA ASN A 106 11.45 2.56 -20.07
C ASN A 106 9.91 2.60 -20.04
N ILE A 107 9.30 2.97 -18.91
CA ILE A 107 7.85 2.93 -18.69
C ILE A 107 7.06 3.95 -19.55
N ASN A 108 7.64 5.11 -19.89
CA ASN A 108 6.89 6.23 -20.46
C ASN A 108 6.62 6.12 -21.97
N ASP A 109 7.58 5.66 -22.78
CA ASP A 109 7.45 5.78 -24.25
C ASP A 109 6.75 4.58 -24.91
N LYS A 110 6.71 3.42 -24.23
CA LYS A 110 6.19 2.17 -24.82
C LYS A 110 4.88 1.71 -24.21
N VAL A 111 4.56 2.13 -22.99
CA VAL A 111 3.38 1.61 -22.24
C VAL A 111 2.21 2.60 -22.27
N PHE A 112 2.45 3.91 -22.30
CA PHE A 112 1.37 4.93 -22.32
C PHE A 112 1.58 5.97 -23.42
N PRO A 113 1.04 5.73 -24.64
CA PRO A 113 1.36 6.50 -25.85
C PRO A 113 0.86 7.97 -25.91
N HIS A 114 0.46 8.60 -24.79
CA HIS A 114 -0.25 9.88 -24.81
C HIS A 114 0.29 10.96 -23.87
N GLY A 115 1.60 10.98 -23.62
CA GLY A 115 2.24 12.09 -22.87
C GLY A 115 1.77 12.20 -21.41
N HIS A 116 1.20 11.12 -20.86
CA HIS A 116 0.83 11.06 -19.46
C HIS A 116 2.09 10.90 -18.62
N ARG A 117 2.35 11.86 -17.73
CA ARG A 117 3.48 11.78 -16.82
C ARG A 117 3.14 10.84 -15.65
N ILE A 118 3.94 9.80 -15.49
CA ILE A 118 3.94 8.93 -14.31
C ILE A 118 4.99 9.44 -13.33
N TRP A 119 4.62 9.62 -12.08
CA TRP A 119 5.55 9.92 -11.01
C TRP A 119 6.15 8.64 -10.44
N ARG A 120 7.45 8.44 -10.64
CA ARG A 120 8.15 7.23 -10.22
C ARG A 120 8.81 7.46 -8.86
N HIS A 121 8.45 6.64 -7.89
CA HIS A 121 8.93 6.72 -6.51
C HIS A 121 9.80 5.52 -6.16
N THR A 122 10.92 5.75 -5.47
CA THR A 122 11.77 4.67 -4.96
C THR A 122 12.41 5.02 -3.62
N LEU A 123 12.96 4.00 -2.95
CA LEU A 123 13.77 4.16 -1.76
C LEU A 123 15.25 4.30 -2.18
N GLY A 124 15.93 5.32 -1.68
CA GLY A 124 17.29 5.67 -2.07
C GLY A 124 17.35 6.54 -3.34
N ILE A 125 18.57 6.97 -3.68
CA ILE A 125 18.83 7.92 -4.77
C ILE A 125 19.26 7.15 -6.02
N ILE A 126 18.39 7.08 -7.02
CA ILE A 126 18.67 6.49 -8.35
C ILE A 126 18.23 7.48 -9.44
N PRO A 127 19.06 8.51 -9.74
CA PRO A 127 18.64 9.69 -10.49
C PRO A 127 18.18 9.43 -11.92
N ILE A 128 18.65 8.33 -12.51
CA ILE A 128 18.44 8.04 -13.94
C ILE A 128 17.01 7.56 -14.22
N ALA A 129 16.36 6.93 -13.23
CA ALA A 129 15.17 6.13 -13.48
C ALA A 129 13.93 6.59 -12.70
N TYR A 130 14.09 7.39 -11.64
CA TYR A 130 13.00 7.79 -10.76
C TYR A 130 12.90 9.30 -10.60
N ASP A 131 11.69 9.79 -10.33
CA ASP A 131 11.42 11.22 -10.13
C ASP A 131 11.47 11.60 -8.64
N TRP A 132 11.18 10.66 -7.74
CA TRP A 132 11.03 10.91 -6.30
C TRP A 132 11.83 9.92 -5.48
N PHE A 133 12.79 10.44 -4.71
CA PHE A 133 13.66 9.66 -3.84
C PHE A 133 13.21 9.77 -2.40
N TRP A 134 13.10 8.64 -1.73
CA TRP A 134 12.71 8.58 -0.32
C TRP A 134 13.80 7.92 0.51
N GLU A 135 13.96 8.39 1.73
CA GLU A 135 14.87 7.83 2.73
C GLU A 135 14.12 7.49 3.99
N VAL A 136 14.62 6.51 4.74
CA VAL A 136 14.09 6.16 6.06
C VAL A 136 14.68 7.10 7.10
N SER A 137 13.84 7.88 7.78
CA SER A 137 14.24 8.94 8.71
C SER A 137 14.91 8.47 10.01
N ASN A 138 15.11 7.17 10.19
CA ASN A 138 15.57 6.59 11.46
C ASN A 138 17.04 6.16 11.44
N ASN A 139 17.84 6.57 10.44
CA ASN A 139 19.23 6.14 10.26
C ASN A 139 19.38 4.61 10.35
N LEU A 140 18.40 3.88 9.81
CA LEU A 140 18.55 2.44 9.66
C LEU A 140 19.53 2.24 8.53
N GLU A 141 20.76 1.91 8.91
CA GLU A 141 21.84 1.65 7.97
C GLU A 141 22.05 0.15 7.79
N GLY A 142 22.69 -0.18 6.67
CA GLY A 142 23.12 -1.54 6.37
C GLY A 142 22.03 -2.49 5.92
N GLU A 143 22.37 -3.78 5.96
CA GLU A 143 21.59 -4.87 5.38
C GLU A 143 20.21 -5.02 6.02
N TYR A 144 20.10 -4.72 7.32
CA TYR A 144 18.84 -4.79 8.07
C TYR A 144 17.79 -3.81 7.54
N ALA A 145 18.20 -2.59 7.20
CA ALA A 145 17.31 -1.60 6.61
C ALA A 145 16.77 -2.08 5.25
N ARG A 146 17.64 -2.64 4.40
CA ARG A 146 17.24 -3.18 3.09
C ARG A 146 16.22 -4.30 3.22
N HIS A 147 16.46 -5.26 4.11
CA HIS A 147 15.55 -6.39 4.34
C HIS A 147 14.16 -6.01 4.85
N LEU A 148 14.00 -4.84 5.47
CA LEU A 148 12.69 -4.35 5.92
C LEU A 148 11.78 -3.90 4.77
N TRP A 149 12.37 -3.56 3.62
CA TRP A 149 11.65 -3.02 2.46
C TRP A 149 11.56 -3.99 1.28
N MET A 150 12.49 -4.96 1.20
CA MET A 150 12.44 -6.02 0.19
C MET A 150 11.10 -6.76 0.25
N GLY A 151 10.40 -6.83 -0.89
CA GLY A 151 9.08 -7.45 -0.98
C GLY A 151 7.94 -6.64 -0.33
N ASN A 152 8.18 -5.38 0.06
CA ASN A 152 7.17 -4.55 0.72
C ASN A 152 6.95 -3.18 0.04
N THR A 153 7.07 -3.13 -1.30
CA THR A 153 6.76 -1.94 -2.11
C THR A 153 5.34 -1.40 -1.83
N GLY A 154 4.37 -2.29 -1.58
CA GLY A 154 3.01 -1.90 -1.21
C GLY A 154 2.95 -1.04 0.06
N TYR A 155 3.65 -1.46 1.11
CA TYR A 155 3.75 -0.67 2.35
C TYR A 155 4.48 0.65 2.14
N PHE A 156 5.54 0.66 1.33
CA PHE A 156 6.20 1.90 0.92
C PHE A 156 5.23 2.87 0.25
N ALA A 157 4.45 2.42 -0.74
CA ALA A 157 3.48 3.25 -1.45
C ALA A 157 2.36 3.78 -0.53
N ILE A 158 1.96 3.02 0.49
CA ILE A 158 1.02 3.50 1.51
C ILE A 158 1.63 4.66 2.30
N LEU A 159 2.87 4.51 2.76
CA LEU A 159 3.54 5.56 3.54
C LEU A 159 3.77 6.82 2.71
N THR A 160 4.25 6.70 1.46
CA THR A 160 4.41 7.85 0.58
C THR A 160 3.06 8.51 0.27
N SER A 161 1.97 7.74 0.14
CA SER A 161 0.62 8.29 -0.01
C SER A 161 0.18 9.13 1.19
N ILE A 162 0.51 8.68 2.41
CA ILE A 162 0.25 9.45 3.64
C ILE A 162 1.07 10.75 3.61
N PHE A 163 2.35 10.69 3.26
CA PHE A 163 3.24 11.86 3.18
C PHE A 163 2.80 12.86 2.12
N MET A 164 2.33 12.39 0.96
CA MET A 164 1.79 13.24 -0.10
C MET A 164 0.45 13.89 0.29
N GLY A 165 -0.18 13.46 1.40
CA GLY A 165 -1.34 14.12 1.99
C GLY A 165 -2.69 13.56 1.53
N TYR A 166 -2.72 12.37 0.90
CA TYR A 166 -3.97 11.69 0.57
C TYR A 166 -4.83 11.48 1.83
N LYS A 167 -6.15 11.67 1.69
CA LYS A 167 -7.12 11.60 2.78
C LYS A 167 -7.67 10.19 2.95
N LYS A 168 -7.82 9.46 1.84
CA LYS A 168 -8.29 8.08 1.78
C LYS A 168 -7.34 7.27 0.92
N ILE A 169 -6.83 6.18 1.46
CA ILE A 169 -5.88 5.28 0.81
C ILE A 169 -6.52 3.91 0.80
N VAL A 170 -6.89 3.44 -0.39
CA VAL A 170 -7.50 2.12 -0.58
C VAL A 170 -6.46 1.19 -1.16
N ILE A 171 -6.37 -0.01 -0.61
CA ILE A 171 -5.43 -1.04 -1.04
C ILE A 171 -6.20 -2.11 -1.81
N ALA A 172 -5.70 -2.49 -2.98
CA ALA A 172 -6.19 -3.61 -3.79
C ALA A 172 -5.01 -4.51 -4.22
N GLY A 173 -5.26 -5.81 -4.37
CA GLY A 173 -4.23 -6.74 -4.86
C GLY A 173 -3.05 -6.94 -3.89
N MET A 174 -3.27 -6.75 -2.59
CA MET A 174 -2.25 -6.97 -1.54
C MET A 174 -2.88 -7.71 -0.36
N PRO A 175 -3.25 -8.99 -0.50
CA PRO A 175 -4.01 -9.71 0.51
C PRO A 175 -3.17 -10.16 1.72
N LEU A 176 -1.84 -10.09 1.64
CA LEU A 176 -0.89 -10.59 2.65
C LEU A 176 -1.07 -12.10 2.92
N ASP A 177 -1.25 -12.86 1.84
CA ASP A 177 -1.33 -14.32 1.80
C ASP A 177 -0.43 -14.88 0.70
N ASN A 178 -0.41 -16.21 0.57
CA ASN A 178 0.41 -16.93 -0.41
C ASN A 178 -0.27 -17.08 -1.78
N SER A 179 -1.30 -16.27 -2.09
CA SER A 179 -1.86 -16.28 -3.44
C SER A 179 -0.83 -15.77 -4.44
N ARG A 180 -0.81 -16.41 -5.61
CA ARG A 180 0.07 -16.03 -6.72
C ARG A 180 -0.17 -14.60 -7.20
N HIS A 181 0.72 -14.07 -8.04
CA HIS A 181 0.40 -12.84 -8.76
C HIS A 181 -0.60 -13.10 -9.89
N PHE A 182 -1.32 -12.06 -10.32
CA PHE A 182 -2.31 -12.19 -11.38
C PHE A 182 -1.72 -12.66 -12.73
N TYR A 183 -0.44 -12.33 -12.97
CA TYR A 183 0.28 -12.69 -14.20
C TYR A 183 1.04 -14.01 -14.11
N ASP A 184 1.10 -14.63 -12.92
CA ASP A 184 1.79 -15.91 -12.76
C ASP A 184 0.96 -17.04 -13.41
N PRO A 185 1.59 -18.11 -13.91
CA PRO A 185 0.88 -19.30 -14.36
C PRO A 185 0.04 -19.93 -13.24
N GLU A 186 -1.03 -20.64 -13.62
CA GLU A 186 -1.79 -21.45 -12.68
C GLU A 186 -0.88 -22.51 -12.00
N GLY A 187 -1.10 -22.74 -10.71
CA GLY A 187 -0.28 -23.63 -9.89
C GLY A 187 0.99 -22.99 -9.29
N THR A 188 1.32 -21.75 -9.67
CA THR A 188 2.39 -20.99 -9.00
C THR A 188 1.96 -20.63 -7.59
N GLU A 189 2.87 -20.71 -6.62
CA GLU A 189 2.64 -20.21 -5.26
C GLU A 189 3.10 -18.75 -5.16
N GLY A 190 2.37 -17.95 -4.39
CA GLY A 190 2.73 -16.57 -4.10
C GLY A 190 3.94 -16.41 -3.18
N PRO A 191 4.25 -15.17 -2.79
CA PRO A 191 5.34 -14.90 -1.87
C PRO A 191 5.10 -15.55 -0.50
N GLN A 192 6.16 -16.12 0.07
CA GLN A 192 6.16 -16.58 1.46
C GLN A 192 6.39 -15.39 2.39
N TRP A 193 5.33 -14.91 3.01
CA TRP A 193 5.41 -13.80 3.95
C TRP A 193 6.07 -14.25 5.25
N ILE A 194 7.28 -13.75 5.53
CA ILE A 194 7.92 -13.95 6.83
C ILE A 194 7.11 -13.23 7.92
N GLY A 195 7.12 -13.76 9.15
CA GLY A 195 6.39 -13.18 10.30
C GLY A 195 6.64 -11.69 10.55
N ARG A 196 7.80 -11.17 10.09
CA ARG A 196 8.14 -9.74 10.16
C ARG A 196 7.22 -8.86 9.30
N ALA A 197 6.82 -9.32 8.11
CA ALA A 197 5.89 -8.57 7.26
C ALA A 197 4.56 -8.38 7.99
N TYR A 198 3.95 -9.46 8.49
CA TYR A 198 2.73 -9.39 9.30
C TYR A 198 2.86 -8.44 10.49
N THR A 199 3.98 -8.54 11.22
CA THR A 199 4.25 -7.67 12.37
C THR A 199 4.31 -6.20 11.97
N GLN A 200 4.92 -5.87 10.82
CA GLN A 200 5.01 -4.50 10.32
C GLN A 200 3.64 -3.90 10.01
N TRP A 201 2.75 -4.64 9.36
CA TRP A 201 1.39 -4.18 9.05
C TRP A 201 0.54 -4.01 10.31
N MET A 202 0.67 -4.92 11.28
CA MET A 202 0.01 -4.80 12.58
C MET A 202 0.54 -3.60 13.37
N ASP A 203 1.86 -3.42 13.43
CA ASP A 203 2.49 -2.29 14.09
C ASP A 203 2.08 -0.97 13.45
N PHE A 204 2.00 -0.91 12.12
CA PHE A 204 1.47 0.24 11.40
C PHE A 204 0.07 0.60 11.88
N LYS A 205 -0.87 -0.36 11.87
CA LYS A 205 -2.24 -0.14 12.35
C LYS A 205 -2.29 0.29 13.81
N LEU A 206 -1.47 -0.34 14.65
CA LEU A 206 -1.50 -0.13 16.09
C LEU A 206 -0.79 1.14 16.51
N LYS A 207 0.20 1.65 15.77
CA LYS A 207 1.09 2.73 16.21
C LYS A 207 0.97 4.02 15.38
N VAL A 208 0.60 3.94 14.09
CA VAL A 208 0.44 5.13 13.22
C VAL A 208 -0.98 5.67 13.33
N PHE A 209 -1.13 6.96 13.61
CA PHE A 209 -2.44 7.61 13.65
C PHE A 209 -3.09 7.66 12.26
N GLU A 210 -2.30 7.99 11.25
CA GLU A 210 -2.67 8.07 9.84
C GLU A 210 -3.09 6.73 9.24
N SER A 211 -2.85 5.60 9.92
CA SER A 211 -3.38 4.29 9.51
C SER A 211 -4.92 4.25 9.47
N GLU A 212 -5.61 5.19 10.12
CA GLU A 212 -7.07 5.33 9.97
C GLU A 212 -7.51 5.84 8.60
N ARG A 213 -6.59 6.39 7.80
CA ARG A 213 -6.81 6.78 6.40
C ARG A 213 -6.65 5.61 5.44
N VAL A 214 -6.22 4.44 5.92
CA VAL A 214 -5.87 3.28 5.10
C VAL A 214 -6.83 2.12 5.36
N ARG A 215 -7.38 1.55 4.29
CA ARG A 215 -8.22 0.35 4.31
C ARG A 215 -7.88 -0.54 3.11
N SER A 216 -8.17 -1.82 3.21
CA SER A 216 -7.96 -2.79 2.11
C SER A 216 -9.28 -3.34 1.59
N MET A 217 -9.33 -3.65 0.30
CA MET A 217 -10.49 -4.28 -0.32
C MET A 217 -10.69 -5.72 0.19
N SER A 218 -9.60 -6.47 0.41
CA SER A 218 -9.67 -7.89 0.74
C SER A 218 -8.46 -8.41 1.56
N GLY A 219 -8.47 -9.72 1.80
CA GLY A 219 -7.38 -10.49 2.39
C GLY A 219 -7.15 -10.26 3.88
N TYR A 220 -6.04 -10.79 4.36
CA TYR A 220 -5.57 -10.57 5.72
C TYR A 220 -5.21 -9.09 5.96
N THR A 221 -4.83 -8.36 4.91
CA THR A 221 -4.67 -6.91 4.98
C THR A 221 -5.95 -6.19 5.39
N ALA A 222 -7.12 -6.58 4.87
CA ALA A 222 -8.40 -6.02 5.29
C ALA A 222 -8.76 -6.40 6.73
N PHE A 223 -8.35 -7.57 7.21
CA PHE A 223 -8.48 -7.95 8.62
C PHE A 223 -7.67 -7.03 9.53
N ILE A 224 -6.43 -6.69 9.16
CA ILE A 224 -5.56 -5.79 9.95
C ILE A 224 -6.06 -4.34 9.88
N LEU A 225 -6.23 -3.80 8.67
CA LEU A 225 -6.46 -2.38 8.46
C LEU A 225 -7.93 -1.98 8.53
N GLY A 226 -8.84 -2.94 8.38
CA GLY A 226 -10.26 -2.72 8.11
C GLY A 226 -10.55 -2.79 6.62
N GLN A 227 -11.76 -3.26 6.29
CA GLN A 227 -12.22 -3.35 4.91
C GLN A 227 -12.66 -1.99 4.37
N ALA A 228 -12.25 -1.66 3.15
CA ALA A 228 -12.72 -0.48 2.44
C ALA A 228 -14.16 -0.71 1.93
N ASN A 229 -15.02 0.28 2.17
CA ASN A 229 -16.39 0.34 1.65
C ASN A 229 -16.73 1.77 1.24
N LYS A 230 -17.83 1.93 0.50
CA LYS A 230 -18.24 3.23 -0.07
C LYS A 230 -18.49 4.28 1.02
N GLU A 231 -19.09 3.89 2.13
CA GLU A 231 -19.46 4.75 3.25
C GLU A 231 -18.22 5.38 3.89
N TRP A 232 -17.21 4.55 4.19
CA TRP A 232 -15.95 5.02 4.78
C TRP A 232 -15.19 5.96 3.85
N ILE A 233 -15.15 5.67 2.54
CA ILE A 233 -14.44 6.51 1.57
C ILE A 233 -15.15 7.87 1.42
N SER A 234 -16.49 7.85 1.35
CA SER A 234 -17.31 9.06 1.17
C SER A 234 -17.38 9.94 2.42
N GLY A 235 -16.92 9.45 3.58
CA GLY A 235 -16.98 10.17 4.85
C GLY A 235 -18.36 10.12 5.53
N ASN A 236 -19.29 9.31 5.02
CA ASN A 236 -20.65 9.14 5.56
C ASN A 236 -20.69 8.05 6.64
N THR A 237 -19.73 8.08 7.57
CA THR A 237 -19.79 7.20 8.74
C THR A 237 -20.74 7.82 9.76
N GLU A 238 -21.84 7.13 10.04
CA GLU A 238 -22.71 7.36 11.22
C GLU A 238 -21.90 7.44 12.52
#